data_AF-A0A4U0RFV2-F1
#
_entry.id   AF-A0A4U0RFV2-F1
#
_cell.length_a   1.000
_cell.length_b   1.000
_cell.length_c   1.000
_cell.angle_alpha   90.00
_cell.angle_beta   90.00
_cell.angle_gamma   90.00
#
_symmetry.space_group_name_H-M   'P 1'
#
loop_
_entity.id
_entity.type
_entity.pdbx_description
1 polymer ?
#
loop_
_entity_poly.entity_id
_entity_poly.type
_entity_poly.pdbx_seq_one_letter_code
_entity_poly.pdbx_strand_id
1 'polypeptide(L)'
;MNETSSVQQLSQEKTIDLLLQRSGRNTRTVPIRRAFVQNPLNSGAGPLAKLVHHKQVRALDLLLLVHAVASAGDFSVTEWSTTWARTLGKYDDSSGPAAVSRAWKTLGNLQLISRTRENRKTKITKLKEDGLGLPYAPPRGEKYFQVPFEYWTGGFNRTLTLSAKAMLLIALSQRKYQFALPQERMPEWYGISADVAGKGLQELRRKNVLIVTGE
;
A
#
# COMPACT_ATOMS: atom_id res chain seq x y z
N MET A 1 6.44 7.93 -46.04
CA MET A 1 5.48 7.69 -44.92
C MET A 1 5.87 6.38 -44.27
N ASN A 2 6.50 6.43 -43.09
CA ASN A 2 6.71 5.24 -42.26
C ASN A 2 5.96 5.47 -40.95
N GLU A 3 4.73 4.94 -40.87
CA GLU A 3 4.04 4.73 -39.61
C GLU A 3 4.77 3.64 -38.84
N THR A 4 5.68 4.06 -37.96
CA THR A 4 6.12 3.19 -36.88
C THR A 4 4.97 3.11 -35.89
N SER A 5 4.19 2.04 -35.97
CA SER A 5 3.16 1.69 -34.99
C SER A 5 3.77 1.68 -33.59
N SER A 6 3.67 2.80 -32.87
CA SER A 6 4.00 2.85 -31.45
C SER A 6 2.98 1.96 -30.75
N VAL A 7 3.39 0.80 -30.27
CA VAL A 7 2.57 -0.02 -29.38
C VAL A 7 2.20 0.87 -28.20
N GLN A 8 0.94 1.30 -28.13
CA GLN A 8 0.47 2.23 -27.12
C GLN A 8 0.60 1.54 -25.75
N GLN A 9 1.64 1.88 -25.01
CA GLN A 9 1.95 1.23 -23.74
C GLN A 9 0.83 1.55 -22.74
N LEU A 10 0.23 0.51 -22.15
CA LEU A 10 -0.80 0.66 -21.11
C LEU A 10 -0.33 1.59 -19.99
N SER A 11 -1.10 2.64 -19.71
CA SER A 11 -0.81 3.60 -18.64
C SER A 11 -0.81 2.96 -17.26
N GLN A 12 -0.24 3.65 -16.27
CA GLN A 12 -0.18 3.19 -14.88
C GLN A 12 -1.60 3.01 -14.32
N GLU A 13 -2.45 4.01 -14.56
CA GLU A 13 -3.87 4.02 -14.21
C GLU A 13 -4.58 2.82 -14.80
N LYS A 14 -4.51 2.64 -16.13
CA LYS A 14 -5.20 1.56 -16.80
C LYS A 14 -4.70 0.19 -16.37
N THR A 15 -3.39 0.06 -16.10
CA THR A 15 -2.81 -1.19 -15.59
C THR A 15 -3.34 -1.51 -14.19
N ILE A 16 -3.41 -0.53 -13.29
CA ILE A 16 -3.96 -0.73 -11.94
C ILE A 16 -5.46 -1.08 -12.02
N ASP A 17 -6.23 -0.36 -12.82
CA ASP A 17 -7.67 -0.60 -12.99
C ASP A 17 -7.95 -2.02 -13.48
N LEU A 18 -7.20 -2.51 -14.47
CA LEU A 18 -7.34 -3.88 -14.96
C LEU A 18 -7.03 -4.92 -13.89
N LEU A 19 -6.01 -4.69 -13.06
CA LEU A 19 -5.68 -5.59 -11.95
C LEU A 19 -6.77 -5.58 -10.87
N LEU A 20 -7.31 -4.41 -10.53
CA LEU A 20 -8.41 -4.28 -9.57
C LEU A 20 -9.70 -4.93 -10.09
N GLN A 21 -10.03 -4.77 -11.37
CA GLN A 21 -11.19 -5.44 -11.98
C GLN A 21 -11.04 -6.96 -11.95
N ARG A 22 -9.85 -7.47 -12.30
CA ARG A 22 -9.57 -8.91 -12.30
C ARG A 22 -9.62 -9.53 -10.90
N SER A 23 -9.49 -8.74 -9.84
CA SER A 23 -9.60 -9.26 -8.47
C SER A 23 -11.01 -9.75 -8.12
N GLY A 24 -12.04 -9.36 -8.89
CA GLY A 24 -13.43 -9.75 -8.66
C GLY A 24 -14.00 -9.27 -7.31
N ARG A 25 -13.41 -8.24 -6.70
CA ARG A 25 -13.75 -7.79 -5.36
C ARG A 25 -14.93 -6.82 -5.40
N ASN A 26 -16.14 -7.33 -5.14
CA ASN A 26 -17.39 -6.55 -5.20
C ASN A 26 -17.47 -5.42 -4.16
N THR A 27 -16.86 -5.58 -2.98
CA THR A 27 -16.92 -4.56 -1.92
C THR A 27 -16.11 -3.31 -2.25
N ARG A 28 -15.22 -3.35 -3.26
CA ARG A 28 -14.33 -2.25 -3.65
C ARG A 28 -13.52 -1.63 -2.50
N THR A 29 -13.26 -2.42 -1.46
CA THR A 29 -12.44 -2.05 -0.31
C THR A 29 -11.52 -3.19 0.09
N VAL A 30 -10.36 -2.86 0.65
CA VAL A 30 -9.34 -3.82 1.04
C VAL A 30 -9.17 -3.81 2.56
N PRO A 31 -9.43 -4.92 3.27
CA PRO A 31 -9.19 -4.98 4.70
C PRO A 31 -7.69 -5.09 4.96
N ILE A 32 -7.18 -4.18 5.80
CA ILE A 32 -5.81 -4.19 6.32
C ILE A 32 -5.88 -4.21 7.84
N ARG A 33 -5.19 -5.15 8.49
CA ARG A 33 -5.17 -5.22 9.96
C ARG A 33 -4.57 -3.96 10.56
N ARG A 34 -5.13 -3.50 11.68
CA ARG A 34 -4.58 -2.38 12.46
C ARG A 34 -3.13 -2.64 12.90
N ALA A 35 -2.77 -3.92 13.06
CA ALA A 35 -1.40 -4.37 13.32
C ALA A 35 -0.35 -3.81 12.33
N PHE A 36 -0.76 -3.49 11.10
CA PHE A 36 0.10 -2.88 10.10
C PHE A 36 0.60 -1.49 10.50
N VAL A 37 -0.27 -0.69 11.12
CA VAL A 37 0.03 0.68 11.53
C VAL A 37 0.46 0.76 12.99
N GLN A 38 -0.10 -0.09 13.85
CA GLN A 38 0.14 -0.11 15.29
C GLN A 38 0.14 -1.53 15.83
N ASN A 39 1.21 -1.92 16.51
CA ASN A 39 1.36 -3.21 17.14
C ASN A 39 0.27 -3.42 18.22
N PRO A 40 -0.53 -4.50 18.13
CA PRO A 40 -1.63 -4.74 19.05
C PRO A 40 -1.19 -5.13 20.47
N LEU A 41 0.05 -5.59 20.66
CA LEU A 41 0.54 -6.10 21.95
C LEU A 41 0.99 -5.00 22.91
N ASN A 42 1.66 -3.97 22.38
CA ASN A 42 2.24 -2.89 23.19
C ASN A 42 1.80 -1.49 22.75
N SER A 43 0.83 -1.40 21.83
CA SER A 43 0.37 -0.13 21.24
C SER A 43 1.45 0.70 20.56
N GLY A 44 2.61 0.09 20.24
CA GLY A 44 3.73 0.72 19.56
C GLY A 44 3.67 0.60 18.03
N ALA A 45 4.78 0.92 17.37
CA ALA A 45 4.87 0.97 15.92
C ALA A 45 4.58 -0.38 15.21
N GLY A 46 3.73 -0.36 14.19
CA GLY A 46 3.57 -1.47 13.23
C GLY A 46 4.58 -1.42 12.07
N PRO A 47 4.57 -2.41 11.16
CA PRO A 47 5.47 -2.46 10.01
C PRO A 47 5.48 -1.22 9.10
N LEU A 48 4.38 -0.45 9.05
CA LEU A 48 4.32 0.82 8.32
C LEU A 48 5.46 1.77 8.71
N ALA A 49 5.84 1.83 10.00
CA ALA A 49 6.89 2.71 10.49
C ALA A 49 8.23 2.45 9.80
N LYS A 50 8.57 1.17 9.58
CA LYS A 50 9.81 0.77 8.89
C LYS A 50 9.79 1.21 7.43
N LEU A 51 8.64 1.11 6.75
CA LEU A 51 8.50 1.59 5.38
C LEU A 51 8.69 3.11 5.29
N VAL A 52 8.14 3.86 6.24
CA VAL A 52 8.27 5.31 6.31
C VAL A 52 9.72 5.72 6.60
N HIS A 53 10.32 5.13 7.65
CA HIS A 53 11.70 5.39 8.05
C HIS A 53 12.69 5.16 6.90
N HIS A 54 12.53 4.06 6.16
CA HIS A 54 13.40 3.73 5.04
C HIS A 54 12.94 4.33 3.69
N LYS A 55 11.98 5.25 3.69
CA LYS A 55 11.47 5.97 2.50
C LYS A 55 10.96 5.04 1.38
N GLN A 56 10.32 3.94 1.76
CA GLN A 56 9.94 2.83 0.88
C GLN A 56 8.55 3.02 0.23
N VAL A 57 8.35 4.12 -0.51
CA VAL A 57 7.05 4.45 -1.12
C VAL A 57 6.55 3.37 -2.09
N ARG A 58 7.44 2.85 -2.94
CA ARG A 58 7.08 1.82 -3.94
C ARG A 58 6.69 0.51 -3.29
N ALA A 59 7.35 0.15 -2.18
CA ALA A 59 7.02 -1.05 -1.42
C ALA A 59 5.63 -0.90 -0.78
N LEU A 60 5.30 0.26 -0.20
CA LEU A 60 3.97 0.52 0.33
C LEU A 60 2.89 0.41 -0.75
N ASP A 61 3.08 1.06 -1.90
CA ASP A 61 2.10 1.04 -2.99
C ASP A 61 1.87 -0.37 -3.55
N LEU A 62 2.95 -1.13 -3.71
CA LEU A 62 2.87 -2.51 -4.15
C LEU A 62 2.18 -3.42 -3.11
N LEU A 63 2.48 -3.24 -1.82
CA LEU A 63 1.83 -4.01 -0.76
C LEU A 63 0.32 -3.80 -0.77
N LEU A 64 -0.12 -2.54 -0.75
CA LEU A 64 -1.55 -2.23 -0.75
C LEU A 64 -2.23 -2.80 -1.99
N LEU A 65 -1.60 -2.67 -3.17
CA LEU A 65 -2.17 -3.20 -4.42
C LEU A 65 -2.24 -4.73 -4.40
N VAL A 66 -1.21 -5.44 -3.92
CA VAL A 66 -1.27 -6.90 -3.72
C VAL A 66 -2.43 -7.25 -2.80
N HIS A 67 -2.60 -6.54 -1.68
CA HIS A 67 -3.73 -6.73 -0.78
C HIS A 67 -5.08 -6.53 -1.48
N ALA A 68 -5.17 -5.61 -2.44
CA ALA A 68 -6.38 -5.41 -3.24
C ALA A 68 -6.65 -6.60 -4.18
N VAL A 69 -5.63 -7.04 -4.91
CA VAL A 69 -5.83 -7.91 -6.09
C VAL A 69 -5.78 -9.40 -5.81
N ALA A 70 -5.08 -9.83 -4.74
CA ALA A 70 -4.97 -11.25 -4.37
C ALA A 70 -6.09 -11.68 -3.40
N SER A 71 -7.35 -11.51 -3.79
CA SER A 71 -8.55 -11.69 -2.93
C SER A 71 -9.12 -13.10 -2.90
N ALA A 72 -8.60 -14.04 -3.68
CA ALA A 72 -9.14 -15.40 -3.81
C ALA A 72 -8.05 -16.47 -3.66
N GLY A 73 -8.48 -17.73 -3.62
CA GLY A 73 -7.60 -18.90 -3.60
C GLY A 73 -6.62 -18.89 -2.43
N ASP A 74 -5.34 -19.01 -2.75
CA ASP A 74 -4.21 -19.01 -1.80
C ASP A 74 -3.73 -17.60 -1.42
N PHE A 75 -4.55 -16.57 -1.65
CA PHE A 75 -4.23 -15.17 -1.40
C PHE A 75 -2.95 -14.70 -2.11
N SER A 76 -2.73 -15.22 -3.31
CA SER A 76 -1.60 -14.87 -4.16
C SER A 76 -2.01 -14.21 -5.48
N VAL A 77 -1.04 -13.59 -6.12
CA VAL A 77 -1.15 -13.06 -7.48
C VAL A 77 0.15 -13.33 -8.24
N THR A 78 0.03 -13.92 -9.43
CA THR A 78 1.16 -14.21 -10.30
C THR A 78 1.18 -13.27 -11.49
N GLU A 79 2.24 -12.46 -11.60
CA GLU A 79 2.35 -11.44 -12.65
C GLU A 79 3.78 -11.23 -13.13
N TRP A 80 3.90 -10.60 -14.30
CA TRP A 80 5.18 -10.18 -14.85
C TRP A 80 5.77 -9.01 -14.07
N SER A 81 7.10 -8.97 -13.96
CA SER A 81 7.79 -7.85 -13.31
C SER A 81 7.52 -6.51 -14.02
N THR A 82 7.36 -6.54 -15.35
CA THR A 82 6.98 -5.38 -16.17
C THR A 82 5.55 -4.91 -15.92
N THR A 83 4.62 -5.80 -15.57
CA THR A 83 3.26 -5.42 -15.12
C THR A 83 3.34 -4.63 -13.83
N TRP A 84 4.06 -5.11 -12.81
CA TRP A 84 4.26 -4.40 -11.56
C TRP A 84 5.07 -3.10 -11.70
N ALA A 85 5.99 -3.05 -12.66
CA ALA A 85 6.75 -1.83 -12.95
C ALA A 85 5.80 -0.74 -13.47
N ARG A 86 4.89 -1.09 -14.38
CA ARG A 86 3.86 -0.17 -14.89
C ARG A 86 2.93 0.34 -13.79
N THR A 87 2.55 -0.48 -12.80
CA THR A 87 1.73 0.00 -11.66
C THR A 87 2.47 1.02 -10.78
N LEU A 88 3.79 1.14 -10.91
CA LEU A 88 4.63 2.14 -10.25
C LEU A 88 5.03 3.31 -11.17
N GLY A 89 4.47 3.39 -12.38
CA GLY A 89 4.83 4.40 -13.37
C GLY A 89 6.24 4.21 -13.94
N LYS A 90 6.75 2.97 -13.91
CA LYS A 90 8.06 2.61 -14.47
C LYS A 90 7.87 1.77 -15.73
N TYR A 91 8.20 2.39 -16.86
CA TYR A 91 7.98 1.84 -18.20
C TYR A 91 9.25 1.32 -18.86
N ASP A 92 10.42 1.71 -18.34
CA ASP A 92 11.70 1.25 -18.83
C ASP A 92 11.93 -0.23 -18.47
N ASP A 93 12.24 -1.03 -19.49
CA ASP A 93 12.32 -2.49 -19.40
C ASP A 93 13.49 -2.99 -18.55
N SER A 94 14.51 -2.15 -18.30
CA SER A 94 15.67 -2.51 -17.50
C SER A 94 15.53 -2.10 -16.02
N SER A 95 15.20 -0.83 -15.77
CA SER A 95 15.15 -0.22 -14.44
C SER A 95 13.82 -0.46 -13.71
N GLY A 96 12.73 -0.65 -14.46
CA GLY A 96 11.41 -0.96 -13.90
C GLY A 96 11.40 -2.27 -13.12
N PRO A 97 11.72 -3.41 -13.74
CA PRO A 97 11.83 -4.71 -13.06
C PRO A 97 12.82 -4.72 -11.89
N ALA A 98 13.92 -3.98 -11.97
CA ALA A 98 14.88 -3.83 -10.88
C ALA A 98 14.30 -3.04 -9.69
N ALA A 99 13.52 -1.98 -9.95
CA ALA A 99 12.81 -1.23 -8.90
C ALA A 99 11.76 -2.09 -8.18
N VAL A 100 10.98 -2.86 -8.95
CA VAL A 100 10.01 -3.84 -8.43
C VAL A 100 10.69 -4.88 -7.57
N SER A 101 11.80 -5.45 -8.04
CA SER A 101 12.55 -6.48 -7.30
C SER A 101 13.08 -5.97 -5.96
N ARG A 102 13.55 -4.71 -5.90
CA ARG A 102 13.98 -4.06 -4.64
C ARG A 102 12.81 -3.85 -3.68
N ALA A 103 11.67 -3.34 -4.16
CA ALA A 103 10.48 -3.15 -3.35
C ALA A 103 9.97 -4.49 -2.78
N TRP A 104 9.97 -5.54 -3.60
CA TRP A 104 9.63 -6.88 -3.16
C TRP A 104 10.61 -7.47 -2.14
N LYS A 105 11.91 -7.20 -2.27
CA LYS A 105 12.91 -7.59 -1.26
C LYS A 105 12.61 -6.90 0.07
N THR A 106 12.32 -5.60 0.06
CA THR A 106 11.93 -4.86 1.28
C THR A 106 10.70 -5.50 1.94
N LEU A 107 9.64 -5.80 1.17
CA LEU A 107 8.42 -6.40 1.73
C LEU A 107 8.63 -7.82 2.26
N GLY A 108 9.46 -8.62 1.59
CA GLY A 108 9.85 -9.95 2.08
C GLY A 108 10.65 -9.88 3.38
N ASN A 109 11.61 -8.95 3.48
CA ASN A 109 12.39 -8.72 4.70
C ASN A 109 11.52 -8.24 5.88
N LEU A 110 10.43 -7.52 5.59
CA LEU A 110 9.44 -7.12 6.59
C LEU A 110 8.40 -8.21 6.87
N GLN A 111 8.52 -9.38 6.23
CA GLN A 111 7.62 -10.52 6.36
C GLN A 111 6.14 -10.16 6.08
N LEU A 112 5.92 -9.25 5.12
CA LEU A 112 4.57 -8.82 4.69
C LEU A 112 4.09 -9.59 3.46
N ILE A 113 5.01 -10.22 2.73
CA ILE A 113 4.72 -11.08 1.59
C ILE A 113 5.68 -12.28 1.59
N SER A 114 5.27 -13.36 0.94
CA SER A 114 6.19 -14.38 0.44
C SER A 114 6.23 -14.34 -1.09
N ARG A 115 7.32 -14.86 -1.66
CA ARG A 115 7.58 -14.80 -3.11
C ARG A 115 8.10 -16.12 -3.62
N THR A 116 7.53 -16.58 -4.71
CA THR A 116 8.07 -17.69 -5.49
C THR A 116 8.14 -17.31 -6.96
N ARG A 117 9.04 -17.95 -7.71
CA ARG A 117 9.03 -17.85 -9.17
C ARG A 117 8.07 -18.88 -9.72
N GLU A 118 7.29 -18.45 -10.70
CA GLU A 118 6.37 -19.31 -11.44
C GLU A 118 6.59 -19.04 -12.92
N ASN A 119 7.36 -19.92 -13.58
CA ASN A 119 7.90 -19.69 -14.92
C ASN A 119 8.68 -18.36 -14.98
N ARG A 120 8.29 -17.46 -15.90
CA ARG A 120 8.89 -16.12 -16.05
C ARG A 120 8.18 -15.05 -15.21
N LYS A 121 7.17 -15.44 -14.42
CA LYS A 121 6.40 -14.54 -13.55
C LYS A 121 6.85 -14.69 -12.10
N THR A 122 6.49 -13.70 -11.29
CA THR A 122 6.64 -13.81 -9.83
C THR A 122 5.26 -13.99 -9.22
N LYS A 123 5.11 -15.06 -8.42
CA LYS A 123 3.97 -15.28 -7.55
C LYS A 123 4.23 -14.56 -6.23
N ILE A 124 3.35 -13.64 -5.88
CA ILE A 124 3.37 -12.90 -4.63
C ILE A 124 2.22 -13.37 -3.77
N THR A 125 2.49 -13.90 -2.59
CA THR A 125 1.46 -14.31 -1.63
C THR A 125 1.48 -13.37 -0.44
N LYS A 126 0.30 -12.90 -0.01
CA LYS A 126 0.19 -12.04 1.17
C LYS A 126 0.52 -12.82 2.44
N LEU A 127 1.18 -12.14 3.36
CA LEU A 127 1.28 -12.59 4.75
C LEU A 127 0.43 -11.68 5.64
N LYS A 128 0.28 -12.08 6.90
CA LYS A 128 -0.36 -11.26 7.91
C LYS A 128 0.40 -9.94 8.09
N GLU A 129 -0.33 -8.85 8.22
CA GLU A 129 0.23 -7.50 8.12
C GLU A 129 0.97 -7.03 9.38
N ASP A 130 1.13 -7.89 10.38
CA ASP A 130 1.85 -7.63 11.64
C ASP A 130 3.37 -7.75 11.51
N GLY A 131 3.86 -8.29 10.38
CA GLY A 131 5.29 -8.45 10.11
C GLY A 131 5.93 -9.62 10.86
N LEU A 132 5.13 -10.59 11.33
CA LEU A 132 5.61 -11.83 11.96
C LEU A 132 5.75 -13.00 10.96
N GLY A 133 5.39 -12.78 9.70
CA GLY A 133 5.47 -13.77 8.63
C GLY A 133 4.41 -14.86 8.68
N LEU A 134 3.36 -14.69 9.48
CA LEU A 134 2.26 -15.64 9.57
C LEU A 134 1.47 -15.68 8.25
N PRO A 135 0.93 -16.85 7.85
CA PRO A 135 0.06 -16.96 6.69
C PRO A 135 -1.13 -16.00 6.77
N TYR A 136 -1.49 -15.40 5.64
CA TYR A 136 -2.68 -14.57 5.59
C TYR A 136 -3.95 -15.42 5.68
N ALA A 137 -4.89 -14.96 6.51
CA ALA A 137 -6.29 -15.34 6.46
C ALA A 137 -7.14 -14.06 6.52
N PRO A 138 -8.39 -14.08 6.02
CA PRO A 138 -9.32 -12.98 6.22
C PRO A 138 -9.45 -12.65 7.73
N PRO A 139 -9.44 -11.38 8.15
CA PRO A 139 -9.53 -11.01 9.57
C PRO A 139 -10.78 -11.59 10.23
N ARG A 140 -10.60 -12.32 11.35
CA ARG A 140 -11.68 -12.86 12.19
C ARG A 140 -11.46 -12.42 13.63
N GLY A 141 -12.32 -11.54 14.16
CA GLY A 141 -12.18 -10.98 15.51
C GLY A 141 -11.05 -9.96 15.70
N GLU A 142 -10.17 -9.79 14.71
CA GLU A 142 -9.07 -8.84 14.74
C GLU A 142 -9.51 -7.45 14.29
N LYS A 143 -8.88 -6.40 14.84
CA LYS A 143 -9.12 -5.03 14.38
C LYS A 143 -8.47 -4.82 13.01
N TYR A 144 -9.26 -4.34 12.05
CA TYR A 144 -8.80 -3.95 10.72
C TYR A 144 -9.50 -2.67 10.29
N PHE A 145 -8.99 -2.06 9.22
CA PHE A 145 -9.61 -0.93 8.54
C PHE A 145 -9.70 -1.20 7.04
N GLN A 146 -10.56 -0.45 6.37
CA GLN A 146 -10.81 -0.60 4.93
C GLN A 146 -10.04 0.47 4.16
N VAL A 147 -9.22 0.03 3.21
CA VAL A 147 -8.63 0.92 2.20
C VAL A 147 -9.55 0.91 0.97
N PRO A 148 -10.20 2.04 0.63
CA PRO A 148 -11.14 2.11 -0.48
C PRO A 148 -10.41 2.05 -1.83
N PHE A 149 -11.05 1.51 -2.88
CA PHE A 149 -10.47 1.46 -4.23
C PHE A 149 -10.15 2.85 -4.80
N GLU A 150 -10.84 3.86 -4.30
CA GLU A 150 -10.61 5.29 -4.51
C GLU A 150 -9.16 5.69 -4.20
N TYR A 151 -8.44 4.96 -3.33
CA TYR A 151 -6.99 5.14 -3.14
C TYR A 151 -6.20 5.05 -4.46
N TRP A 152 -6.60 4.15 -5.36
CA TRP A 152 -5.97 3.98 -6.67
C TRP A 152 -6.70 4.73 -7.77
N THR A 153 -8.02 4.61 -7.84
CA THR A 153 -8.83 5.20 -8.94
C THR A 153 -8.87 6.73 -8.84
N GLY A 154 -8.83 7.29 -7.63
CA GLY A 154 -8.66 8.72 -7.39
C GLY A 154 -7.19 9.18 -7.45
N GLY A 155 -6.25 8.29 -7.73
CA GLY A 155 -4.83 8.61 -7.90
C GLY A 155 -4.07 8.96 -6.62
N PHE A 156 -4.61 8.71 -5.43
CA PHE A 156 -3.91 8.97 -4.17
C PHE A 156 -2.60 8.19 -4.05
N ASN A 157 -2.53 6.99 -4.63
CA ASN A 157 -1.29 6.22 -4.75
C ASN A 157 -0.20 6.94 -5.57
N ARG A 158 -0.56 7.84 -6.49
CA ARG A 158 0.38 8.61 -7.32
C ARG A 158 0.66 9.99 -6.73
N THR A 159 -0.37 10.64 -6.19
CA THR A 159 -0.30 12.06 -5.83
C THR A 159 0.14 12.29 -4.39
N LEU A 160 -0.14 11.37 -3.46
CA LEU A 160 0.24 11.54 -2.05
C LEU A 160 1.72 11.21 -1.81
N THR A 161 2.37 12.02 -0.97
CA THR A 161 3.70 11.66 -0.44
C THR A 161 3.62 10.44 0.48
N LEU A 162 4.76 9.80 0.77
CA LEU A 162 4.81 8.68 1.72
C LEU A 162 4.30 9.08 3.11
N SER A 163 4.61 10.29 3.56
CA SER A 163 4.11 10.84 4.82
C SER A 163 2.59 10.94 4.82
N ALA A 164 2.00 11.49 3.75
CA ALA A 164 0.55 11.59 3.60
C ALA A 164 -0.13 10.22 3.51
N LYS A 165 0.46 9.26 2.79
CA LYS A 165 -0.03 7.88 2.75
C LYS A 165 -0.02 7.23 4.14
N ALA A 166 1.06 7.41 4.90
CA ALA A 166 1.14 6.88 6.25
C ALA A 166 0.04 7.46 7.16
N MET A 167 -0.13 8.80 7.13
CA MET A 167 -1.17 9.46 7.92
C MET A 167 -2.59 9.10 7.46
N LEU A 168 -2.80 8.86 6.16
CA LEU A 168 -4.08 8.38 5.63
C LEU A 168 -4.41 6.99 6.19
N LEU A 169 -3.45 6.06 6.19
CA LEU A 169 -3.67 4.72 6.74
C LEU A 169 -3.90 4.74 8.25
N ILE A 170 -3.20 5.61 8.98
CA ILE A 170 -3.44 5.84 10.42
C ILE A 170 -4.83 6.40 10.66
N ALA A 171 -5.28 7.38 9.85
CA ALA A 171 -6.62 7.96 9.91
C ALA A 171 -7.70 6.91 9.65
N LEU A 172 -7.55 6.11 8.58
CA LEU A 172 -8.48 5.01 8.27
C LEU A 172 -8.53 3.96 9.39
N SER A 173 -7.45 3.79 10.15
CA SER A 173 -7.42 2.87 11.30
C SER A 173 -8.16 3.35 12.54
N GLN A 174 -8.59 4.63 12.57
CA GLN A 174 -9.37 5.19 13.66
C GLN A 174 -10.81 4.69 13.62
N ARG A 175 -11.39 4.50 14.81
CA ARG A 175 -12.75 3.96 14.95
C ARG A 175 -13.85 4.97 14.67
N LYS A 176 -13.57 6.26 14.87
CA LYS A 176 -14.51 7.35 14.74
C LYS A 176 -14.21 8.14 13.47
N TYR A 177 -15.21 8.79 12.90
CA TYR A 177 -15.02 9.73 11.78
C TYR A 177 -14.35 11.04 12.23
N GLN A 178 -14.59 11.45 13.47
CA GLN A 178 -13.86 12.55 14.13
C GLN A 178 -12.93 11.95 15.18
N PHE A 179 -11.65 12.30 15.10
CA PHE A 179 -10.60 11.73 15.93
C PHE A 179 -9.45 12.72 16.09
N ALA A 180 -8.75 12.62 17.21
CA ALA A 180 -7.53 13.39 17.45
C ALA A 180 -6.31 12.65 16.90
N LEU A 181 -5.45 13.37 16.18
CA LEU A 181 -4.10 12.92 15.82
C LEU A 181 -3.07 13.89 16.44
N PRO A 182 -2.80 13.79 17.76
CA PRO A 182 -1.80 14.61 18.42
C PRO A 182 -0.43 14.26 17.85
N GLN A 183 0.23 15.23 17.21
CA GLN A 183 1.49 15.01 16.49
C GLN A 183 2.59 14.53 17.44
N GLU A 184 2.56 14.98 18.69
CA GLU A 184 3.56 14.65 19.72
C GLU A 184 3.54 13.17 20.10
N ARG A 185 2.39 12.48 19.94
CA ARG A 185 2.24 11.05 20.27
C ARG A 185 2.51 10.12 19.09
N MET A 186 2.66 10.65 17.88
CA MET A 186 2.92 9.83 16.68
C MET A 186 4.18 8.96 16.78
N PRO A 187 5.30 9.42 17.39
CA PRO A 187 6.48 8.58 17.56
C PRO A 187 6.20 7.37 18.47
N GLU A 188 5.50 7.61 19.59
CA GLU A 188 5.17 6.57 20.56
C GLU A 188 4.17 5.55 19.99
N TRP A 189 3.07 6.02 19.40
CA TRP A 189 1.97 5.15 18.97
C TRP A 189 2.22 4.44 17.64
N TYR A 190 2.96 5.06 16.74
CA TYR A 190 3.09 4.59 15.36
C TYR A 190 4.54 4.53 14.87
N GLY A 191 5.53 4.96 15.66
CA GLY A 191 6.92 5.02 15.21
C GLY A 191 7.16 6.07 14.11
N ILE A 192 6.25 7.04 13.99
CA ILE A 192 6.33 8.10 12.98
C ILE A 192 6.74 9.40 13.68
N SER A 193 7.86 10.01 13.28
CA SER A 193 8.30 11.29 13.87
C SER A 193 7.22 12.37 13.72
N ALA A 194 7.13 13.28 14.69
CA ALA A 194 6.17 14.39 14.66
C ALA A 194 6.27 15.23 13.37
N ASP A 195 7.47 15.52 12.85
CA ASP A 195 7.68 16.25 11.60
C ASP A 195 7.07 15.52 10.38
N VAL A 196 7.35 14.21 10.24
CA VAL A 196 6.76 13.38 9.17
C VAL A 196 5.25 13.34 9.28
N ALA A 197 4.70 13.22 10.49
CA ALA A 197 3.26 13.24 10.72
C ALA A 197 2.65 14.60 10.35
N GLY A 198 3.26 15.70 10.80
CA GLY A 198 2.83 17.07 10.49
C GLY A 198 2.78 17.33 8.99
N LYS A 199 3.84 16.97 8.25
CA LYS A 199 3.89 17.07 6.78
C LYS A 199 2.77 16.26 6.12
N GLY A 200 2.55 15.03 6.57
CA GLY A 200 1.49 14.16 6.04
C GLY A 200 0.09 14.71 6.29
N LEU A 201 -0.18 15.20 7.51
CA LEU A 201 -1.46 15.81 7.88
C LEU A 201 -1.72 17.12 7.13
N GLN A 202 -0.71 17.97 6.99
CA GLN A 202 -0.82 19.21 6.23
C GLN A 202 -1.18 18.93 4.76
N GLU A 203 -0.55 17.93 4.13
CA GLU A 203 -0.88 17.55 2.77
C GLU A 203 -2.32 17.01 2.65
N LEU A 204 -2.75 16.15 3.58
CA LEU A 204 -4.11 15.61 3.63
C LEU A 204 -5.16 16.72 3.78
N ARG A 205 -4.89 17.72 4.62
CA ARG A 205 -5.74 18.92 4.77
C ARG A 205 -5.81 19.72 3.49
N ARG A 206 -4.66 20.06 2.90
CA ARG A 206 -4.58 20.83 1.65
C ARG A 206 -5.33 20.15 0.49
N LYS A 207 -5.35 18.82 0.46
CA LYS A 207 -6.06 18.02 -0.55
C LYS A 207 -7.52 17.69 -0.18
N ASN A 208 -8.04 18.25 0.92
CA ASN A 208 -9.38 18.00 1.43
C ASN A 208 -9.70 16.51 1.69
N VAL A 209 -8.67 15.71 1.97
CA VAL A 209 -8.82 14.31 2.36
C VAL A 209 -9.17 14.20 3.85
N LEU A 210 -8.63 15.11 4.66
CA LEU A 210 -9.02 15.32 6.05
C LEU A 210 -9.45 16.76 6.26
N ILE A 211 -10.49 16.95 7.07
CA ILE A 211 -11.02 18.25 7.44
C ILE A 211 -10.78 18.44 8.94
N VAL A 212 -10.36 19.64 9.33
CA VAL A 212 -10.20 20.01 10.75
C VAL A 212 -11.53 20.52 11.25
N THR A 213 -12.01 19.96 12.35
CA THR A 213 -13.23 20.42 13.02
C THR A 213 -12.83 21.25 14.23
N GLY A 214 -13.26 22.51 14.29
CA GLY A 214 -13.08 23.39 15.47
C GLY A 214 -11.91 24.37 15.40
N GLU A 215 -11.68 25.01 14.25
CA GLU A 215 -11.03 26.33 14.22
C GLU A 215 -12.05 27.42 14.54
#